data_AF-A0A0W0F7M4-F1
#
_entry.id   AF-A0A0W0F7M4-F1
#
_cell.length_a   1.000
_cell.length_b   1.000
_cell.length_c   1.000
_cell.angle_alpha   90.00
_cell.angle_beta   90.00
_cell.angle_gamma   90.00
#
_symmetry.space_group_name_H-M   'P 1'
#
loop_
_entity.id
_entity.type
_entity.pdbx_description
1 polymer ?
#
loop_
_entity_poly.entity_id
_entity_poly.type
_entity_poly.pdbx_seq_one_letter_code
_entity_poly.pdbx_strand_id
1 'polypeptide(L)'
;MDAIDFIDAHMLPFFAQDASTARNSWPLVTRDLDWFIQNGQGKKIYLSQNGWPSTTYEGVEPNSPDAVADVPNERDYFTLLDQKCSYFKSVEGGGVGWFAHIYSDSQEPGYGIYGTNGNPKFDFHPRTSC
;
A
#
# COMPACT_ATOMS: atom_id res chain seq x y z
N MET A 1 9.99 -11.00 -18.52
CA MET A 1 9.70 -9.55 -18.49
C MET A 1 9.38 -8.99 -19.87
N ASP A 2 9.94 -9.56 -20.94
CA ASP A 2 9.80 -9.05 -22.32
C ASP A 2 8.37 -8.89 -22.83
N ALA A 3 7.40 -9.64 -22.28
CA ALA A 3 6.00 -9.62 -22.71
C ALA A 3 5.12 -8.57 -22.00
N ILE A 4 5.63 -7.85 -21.00
CA ILE A 4 4.84 -6.87 -20.23
C ILE A 4 5.47 -5.47 -20.30
N ASP A 5 4.63 -4.44 -20.36
CA ASP A 5 5.08 -3.05 -20.45
C ASP A 5 5.47 -2.47 -19.08
N PHE A 6 4.73 -2.85 -18.03
CA PHE A 6 4.92 -2.41 -16.65
C PHE A 6 4.59 -3.54 -15.67
N ILE A 7 4.97 -3.34 -14.42
CA ILE A 7 4.73 -4.27 -13.32
C ILE A 7 3.57 -3.76 -12.48
N ASP A 8 2.59 -4.62 -12.28
CA ASP A 8 1.46 -4.45 -11.39
C ASP A 8 1.78 -5.19 -10.09
N ALA A 9 2.19 -4.45 -9.05
CA ALA A 9 2.75 -4.99 -7.82
C ALA A 9 1.73 -4.93 -6.68
N HIS A 10 1.46 -6.09 -6.07
CA HIS A 10 0.60 -6.19 -4.91
C HIS A 10 1.44 -6.00 -3.64
N MET A 11 1.17 -4.94 -2.90
CA MET A 11 1.94 -4.50 -1.72
C MET A 11 1.02 -4.39 -0.50
N LEU A 12 0.96 -5.47 0.29
CA LEU A 12 0.10 -5.56 1.47
C LEU A 12 0.93 -5.85 2.72
N PRO A 13 1.68 -4.86 3.24
CA PRO A 13 2.62 -5.07 4.36
C PRO A 13 1.93 -5.48 5.67
N PHE A 14 0.61 -5.28 5.79
CA PHE A 14 -0.18 -5.77 6.92
C PHE A 14 -0.08 -7.29 7.14
N PHE A 15 0.12 -8.06 6.06
CA PHE A 15 0.27 -9.51 6.12
C PHE A 15 1.70 -9.98 6.34
N ALA A 16 2.66 -9.09 6.53
CA ALA A 16 4.02 -9.51 6.88
C ALA A 16 4.04 -10.15 8.29
N GLN A 17 4.87 -11.17 8.48
CA GLN A 17 5.04 -11.84 9.78
C GLN A 17 5.61 -10.90 10.87
N ASP A 18 6.27 -9.83 10.45
CA ASP A 18 6.87 -8.79 11.28
C ASP A 18 6.10 -7.45 11.23
N ALA A 19 4.84 -7.46 10.77
CA ALA A 19 3.98 -6.28 10.76
C ALA A 19 3.61 -5.81 12.18
N SER A 20 3.52 -4.48 12.35
CA SER A 20 3.07 -3.86 13.61
C SER A 20 2.10 -2.70 13.36
N THR A 21 2.61 -1.48 13.22
CA THR A 21 1.80 -0.32 12.84
C THR A 21 2.14 0.14 11.43
N ALA A 22 1.18 0.79 10.78
CA ALA A 22 1.36 1.30 9.43
C ALA A 22 2.56 2.25 9.30
N ARG A 23 2.83 3.10 10.29
CA ARG A 23 3.99 4.01 10.29
C ARG A 23 5.33 3.27 10.27
N ASN A 24 5.37 2.08 10.84
CA ASN A 24 6.55 1.24 10.90
C ASN A 24 6.66 0.29 9.70
N SER A 25 5.73 0.35 8.74
CA SER A 25 5.67 -0.58 7.61
C SER A 25 6.68 -0.29 6.50
N TRP A 26 7.40 0.84 6.54
CA TRP A 26 8.31 1.21 5.46
C TRP A 26 9.36 0.14 5.13
N PRO A 27 10.05 -0.49 6.10
CA PRO A 27 10.98 -1.57 5.82
C PRO A 27 10.32 -2.76 5.11
N LEU A 28 9.04 -3.04 5.37
CA LEU A 28 8.27 -4.10 4.74
C LEU A 28 7.95 -3.74 3.28
N VAL A 29 7.49 -2.51 3.06
CA VAL A 29 7.23 -1.98 1.71
C VAL A 29 8.51 -2.01 0.87
N THR A 30 9.65 -1.55 1.40
CA THR A 30 10.90 -1.53 0.65
C THR A 30 11.46 -2.94 0.43
N ARG A 31 11.35 -3.84 1.40
CA ARG A 31 11.80 -5.23 1.24
C ARG A 31 11.15 -5.89 0.02
N ASP A 32 9.84 -5.75 -0.09
CA ASP A 32 9.07 -6.37 -1.16
C ASP A 32 9.25 -5.61 -2.49
N LEU A 33 9.33 -4.26 -2.43
CA LEU A 33 9.55 -3.42 -3.60
C LEU A 33 10.95 -3.62 -4.21
N ASP A 34 11.98 -3.80 -3.38
CA ASP A 34 13.36 -4.02 -3.82
C ASP A 34 13.45 -5.30 -4.67
N TRP A 35 12.63 -6.32 -4.39
CA TRP A 35 12.56 -7.50 -5.25
C TRP A 35 12.07 -7.14 -6.65
N PHE A 36 11.01 -6.33 -6.78
CA PHE A 36 10.52 -5.86 -8.07
C PHE A 36 11.52 -4.95 -8.78
N ILE A 37 12.25 -4.10 -8.04
CA ILE A 37 13.29 -3.24 -8.62
C ILE A 37 14.42 -4.10 -9.20
N GLN A 38 14.91 -5.09 -8.46
CA GLN A 38 16.02 -5.96 -8.88
C GLN A 38 15.65 -6.90 -10.04
N ASN A 39 14.42 -7.40 -10.05
CA ASN A 39 13.97 -8.41 -11.03
C ASN A 39 13.14 -7.82 -12.18
N GLY A 40 12.76 -6.54 -12.08
CA GLY A 40 11.83 -5.87 -12.99
C GLY A 40 12.45 -5.34 -14.28
N GLN A 41 13.77 -5.46 -14.46
CA GLN A 41 14.51 -5.01 -15.64
C GLN A 41 14.25 -3.53 -15.98
N GLY A 42 14.19 -2.67 -14.96
CA GLY A 42 14.01 -1.23 -15.12
C GLY A 42 12.62 -0.81 -15.64
N LYS A 43 11.62 -1.69 -15.62
CA LYS A 43 10.26 -1.36 -16.05
C LYS A 43 9.53 -0.50 -15.02
N LYS A 44 8.53 0.25 -15.50
CA LYS A 44 7.63 1.03 -14.65
C LYS A 44 6.91 0.12 -13.66
N ILE A 45 6.79 0.55 -12.40
CA ILE A 45 6.10 -0.18 -11.34
C ILE A 45 4.89 0.64 -10.85
N TYR A 46 3.77 -0.04 -10.66
CA TYR A 46 2.59 0.47 -9.97
C TYR A 46 2.27 -0.44 -8.78
N LEU A 47 2.14 0.13 -7.57
CA LEU A 47 1.55 -0.57 -6.44
C LEU A 47 0.02 -0.55 -6.63
N SER A 48 -0.53 -1.62 -7.18
CA SER A 48 -1.90 -1.67 -7.72
C SER A 48 -2.92 -2.20 -6.71
N GLN A 49 -2.58 -3.27 -6.00
CA GLN A 49 -3.24 -3.70 -4.77
C GLN A 49 -2.35 -3.26 -3.61
N ASN A 50 -2.73 -2.17 -2.94
CA ASN A 50 -1.89 -1.55 -1.93
C ASN A 50 -2.71 -0.87 -0.84
N GLY A 51 -2.41 -1.17 0.42
CA GLY A 51 -3.16 -0.62 1.55
C GLY A 51 -2.83 -1.25 2.90
N TRP A 52 -3.44 -0.68 3.93
CA TRP A 52 -3.44 -1.19 5.30
C TRP A 52 -4.89 -1.14 5.81
N PRO A 53 -5.47 -2.25 6.30
CA PRO A 53 -6.90 -2.27 6.56
C PRO A 53 -7.27 -1.54 7.86
N SER A 54 -8.47 -0.95 7.92
CA SER A 54 -9.05 -0.36 9.13
C SER A 54 -9.85 -1.35 9.98
N THR A 55 -10.00 -2.59 9.54
CA THR A 55 -10.64 -3.66 10.31
C THR A 55 -10.17 -5.02 9.79
N THR A 56 -10.44 -6.08 10.54
CA THR A 56 -10.13 -7.46 10.14
C THR A 56 -11.38 -8.33 10.24
N TYR A 57 -11.39 -9.42 9.50
CA TYR A 57 -12.43 -10.43 9.50
C TYR A 57 -11.81 -11.77 9.11
N GLU A 58 -12.58 -12.85 9.24
CA GLU A 58 -12.11 -14.21 8.95
C GLU A 58 -11.55 -14.32 7.52
N GLY A 59 -10.29 -14.73 7.39
CA GLY A 59 -9.55 -14.85 6.13
C GLY A 59 -8.70 -13.62 5.76
N VAL A 60 -8.81 -12.52 6.52
CA VAL A 60 -8.07 -11.25 6.30
C VAL A 60 -7.41 -10.78 7.60
N GLU A 61 -7.10 -11.72 8.49
CA GLU A 61 -6.32 -11.47 9.69
C GLU A 61 -4.84 -11.25 9.36
N PRO A 62 -4.12 -10.47 10.19
CA PRO A 62 -2.68 -10.33 9.99
C PRO A 62 -1.94 -11.62 10.35
N ASN A 63 -0.77 -11.79 9.75
CA ASN A 63 0.16 -12.87 10.11
C ASN A 63 1.00 -12.53 11.37
N SER A 64 0.84 -11.33 11.93
CA SER A 64 1.51 -10.85 13.13
C SER A 64 0.48 -10.43 14.18
N PRO A 65 0.65 -10.82 15.46
CA PRO A 65 -0.22 -10.36 16.54
C PRO A 65 -0.05 -8.87 16.86
N ASP A 66 1.05 -8.25 16.43
CA ASP A 66 1.34 -6.83 16.67
C ASP A 66 0.71 -5.92 15.60
N ALA A 67 0.18 -6.50 14.52
CA ALA A 67 -0.42 -5.77 13.42
C ALA A 67 -1.77 -5.15 13.81
N VAL A 68 -1.88 -3.83 13.75
CA VAL A 68 -3.09 -3.10 14.19
C VAL A 68 -3.92 -2.65 12.99
N ALA A 69 -5.13 -3.19 12.85
CA ALA A 69 -6.10 -2.76 11.85
C ALA A 69 -7.11 -1.78 12.44
N ASP A 70 -6.93 -0.49 12.15
CA ASP A 70 -7.85 0.59 12.51
C ASP A 70 -7.75 1.76 11.52
N VAL A 71 -8.73 2.67 11.56
CA VAL A 71 -8.77 3.85 10.68
C VAL A 71 -7.51 4.72 10.80
N PRO A 72 -6.95 4.99 12.00
CA PRO A 72 -5.66 5.67 12.13
C PRO A 72 -4.51 5.02 11.37
N ASN A 73 -4.35 3.70 11.46
CA ASN A 73 -3.27 2.99 10.77
C ASN A 73 -3.45 2.99 9.25
N GLU A 74 -4.67 2.84 8.74
CA GLU A 74 -4.92 2.98 7.30
C GLU A 74 -4.52 4.36 6.78
N ARG A 75 -4.95 5.44 7.44
CA ARG A 75 -4.54 6.81 7.12
C ARG A 75 -3.01 6.96 7.16
N ASP A 76 -2.39 6.44 8.22
CA ASP A 76 -0.96 6.55 8.44
C ASP A 76 -0.15 5.80 7.37
N TYR A 77 -0.70 4.71 6.80
CA TYR A 77 -0.08 4.00 5.69
C TYR A 77 0.02 4.88 4.45
N PHE A 78 -1.09 5.49 4.02
CA PHE A 78 -1.08 6.37 2.85
C PHE A 78 -0.25 7.65 3.10
N THR A 79 -0.27 8.17 4.33
CA THR A 79 0.62 9.27 4.76
C THR A 79 2.09 8.88 4.64
N LEU A 80 2.45 7.65 5.04
CA LEU A 80 3.80 7.13 4.89
C LEU A 80 4.20 7.06 3.41
N LEU A 81 3.33 6.55 2.53
CA LEU A 81 3.61 6.52 1.09
C LEU A 81 3.87 7.93 0.52
N ASP A 82 3.07 8.92 0.92
CA ASP A 82 3.27 10.32 0.54
C ASP A 82 4.59 10.91 1.06
N GLN A 83 5.02 10.56 2.28
CA GLN A 83 6.32 10.96 2.82
C GLN A 83 7.49 10.35 2.04
N LYS A 84 7.26 9.24 1.33
CA LYS A 84 8.26 8.54 0.50
C LYS A 84 8.20 8.90 -0.98
N CYS A 85 7.44 9.94 -1.34
CA CYS A 85 7.30 10.42 -2.72
C CYS A 85 8.66 10.59 -3.44
N SER A 86 9.64 11.25 -2.81
CA SER A 86 10.97 11.44 -3.42
C SER A 86 11.71 10.12 -3.67
N TYR A 87 11.59 9.15 -2.77
CA TYR A 87 12.14 7.80 -2.99
C TYR A 87 11.46 7.14 -4.18
N PHE A 88 10.12 7.14 -4.22
CA PHE A 88 9.39 6.55 -5.34
C PHE A 88 9.75 7.18 -6.69
N LYS A 89 9.99 8.49 -6.76
CA LYS A 89 10.44 9.15 -8.00
C LYS A 89 11.88 8.82 -8.39
N SER A 90 12.72 8.44 -7.43
CA SER A 90 14.14 8.10 -7.69
C SER A 90 14.34 6.70 -8.26
N VAL A 91 13.35 5.81 -8.14
CA VAL A 91 13.41 4.46 -8.70
C VAL A 91 13.45 4.52 -10.24
N GLU A 92 14.23 3.62 -10.85
CA GLU A 92 14.34 3.49 -12.31
C GLU A 92 12.99 3.17 -12.98
N GLY A 93 12.91 3.29 -14.31
CA GLY A 93 11.66 3.01 -15.04
C GLY A 93 10.61 4.11 -14.90
N GLY A 94 11.02 5.34 -14.58
CA GLY A 94 10.12 6.48 -14.37
C GLY A 94 9.46 6.49 -12.98
N GLY A 95 10.10 5.85 -12.00
CA GLY A 95 9.66 5.80 -10.61
C GLY A 95 8.55 4.80 -10.33
N VAL A 96 8.09 4.76 -9.09
CA VAL A 96 6.95 3.96 -8.64
C VAL A 96 5.69 4.84 -8.52
N GLY A 97 4.58 4.37 -9.09
CA GLY A 97 3.25 4.92 -8.80
C GLY A 97 2.51 4.00 -7.82
N TRP A 98 1.47 4.50 -7.15
CA TRP A 98 0.66 3.67 -6.27
C TRP A 98 -0.81 4.05 -6.38
N PHE A 99 -1.67 3.05 -6.18
CA PHE A 99 -3.11 3.16 -6.07
C PHE A 99 -3.53 2.69 -4.67
N ALA A 100 -4.66 3.18 -4.18
CA ALA A 100 -5.33 2.51 -3.06
C ALA A 100 -5.95 1.22 -3.59
N HIS A 101 -5.90 0.16 -2.80
CA HIS A 101 -6.44 -1.16 -3.15
C HIS A 101 -7.94 -1.08 -3.50
N ILE A 102 -8.74 -0.43 -2.65
CA ILE A 102 -10.20 -0.39 -2.76
C ILE A 102 -10.73 1.02 -2.54
N TYR A 103 -11.80 1.38 -3.26
CA TYR A 103 -12.45 2.67 -3.12
C TYR A 103 -13.36 2.72 -1.88
N SER A 104 -14.19 1.71 -1.65
CA SER A 104 -15.15 1.66 -0.54
C SER A 104 -15.18 0.32 0.20
N ASP A 105 -15.36 0.36 1.52
CA ASP A 105 -15.53 -0.81 2.38
C ASP A 105 -16.73 -1.70 1.98
N SER A 106 -17.65 -1.19 1.15
CA SER A 106 -18.72 -1.99 0.55
C SER A 106 -18.23 -3.02 -0.47
N GLN A 107 -17.01 -2.86 -0.97
CA GLN A 107 -16.36 -3.79 -1.91
C GLN A 107 -15.48 -4.78 -1.17
N GLU A 108 -14.76 -4.32 -0.15
CA GLU A 108 -13.94 -5.13 0.74
C GLU A 108 -13.82 -4.45 2.11
N PRO A 109 -14.35 -5.06 3.20
CA PRO A 109 -14.35 -4.42 4.50
C PRO A 109 -12.94 -4.05 4.98
N GLY A 110 -12.75 -2.78 5.34
CA GLY A 110 -11.51 -2.27 5.93
C GLY A 110 -10.51 -1.68 4.95
N TYR A 111 -10.60 -1.97 3.65
CA TYR A 111 -9.63 -1.49 2.66
C TYR A 111 -10.10 -0.29 1.84
N GLY A 112 -11.36 0.12 1.96
CA GLY A 112 -11.88 1.23 1.18
C GLY A 112 -11.58 2.57 1.81
N ILE A 113 -11.05 3.53 1.05
CA ILE A 113 -10.91 4.93 1.51
C ILE A 113 -12.22 5.50 2.06
N TYR A 114 -13.35 5.05 1.49
CA TYR A 114 -14.70 5.32 1.95
C TYR A 114 -15.24 4.17 2.81
N GLY A 115 -15.91 4.50 3.91
CA GLY A 115 -16.66 3.53 4.70
C GLY A 115 -17.88 3.01 3.95
N THR A 116 -18.57 2.02 4.53
CA THR A 116 -19.82 1.46 3.98
C THR A 116 -20.98 2.46 3.96
N ASN A 117 -20.87 3.54 4.75
CA ASN A 117 -21.82 4.66 4.76
C ASN A 117 -21.60 5.66 3.61
N GLY A 118 -20.63 5.43 2.72
CA GLY A 118 -20.32 6.32 1.59
C GLY A 118 -19.57 7.60 1.98
N ASN A 119 -19.13 7.73 3.24
CA ASN A 119 -18.30 8.84 3.69
C ASN A 119 -16.82 8.44 3.72
N PRO A 120 -15.89 9.37 3.46
CA PRO A 120 -14.46 9.09 3.62
C PRO A 120 -14.15 8.76 5.08
N LYS A 121 -13.28 7.76 5.33
CA LYS A 121 -12.88 7.36 6.69
C LYS A 121 -11.90 8.36 7.32
N PHE A 122 -11.13 9.04 6.47
CA PHE A 122 -10.18 10.09 6.83
C PHE A 122 -9.99 11.02 5.63
N ASP A 123 -9.35 12.16 5.86
CA ASP A 123 -9.00 13.08 4.81
C ASP A 123 -7.97 12.45 3.86
N PHE A 124 -8.32 12.30 2.58
CA PHE A 124 -7.51 11.57 1.61
C PHE A 124 -7.09 12.47 0.45
N HIS A 125 -5.87 13.02 0.56
CA HIS A 125 -5.27 13.94 -0.40
C HIS A 125 -3.87 13.49 -0.81
N PRO A 126 -3.76 12.39 -1.59
CA PRO A 126 -2.47 11.85 -1.99
C PRO A 126 -1.64 12.86 -2.80
N ARG A 127 -0.33 12.87 -2.57
CA ARG A 127 0.58 13.81 -3.25
C ARG A 127 0.73 13.46 -4.72
N THR A 128 0.44 14.43 -5.58
CA THR A 128 0.66 14.32 -7.03
C THR A 128 2.03 14.83 -7.48
N SER A 129 2.74 15.55 -6.62
CA SER A 129 4.10 16.06 -6.87
C SER A 129 5.00 16.04 -5.63
N CYS A 130 6.26 15.71 -5.88
CA CYS A 130 7.42 15.96 -5.04
C CYS A 130 8.44 16.76 -5.87
#